data_AF-A0A074YX89-F1
#
_entry.id   AF-A0A074YX89-F1
#
_cell.length_a   1.000
_cell.length_b   1.000
_cell.length_c   1.000
_cell.angle_alpha   90.00
_cell.angle_beta   90.00
_cell.angle_gamma   90.00
#
_symmetry.space_group_name_H-M   'P 1'
#
loop_
_entity.id
_entity.type
_entity.pdbx_description
1 polymer ?
#
loop_
_entity_poly.entity_id
_entity_poly.type
_entity_poly.pdbx_seq_one_letter_code
_entity_poly.pdbx_strand_id
1 'polypeptide(L)'
;MTRTPVYFLSHGGPNIMEDYDHPAYKKLQEIGREITQKVKPKAVVVFSAHWQASPTSIQVNTAELTDLIYDYYGFPDHYYKVKYPNVGSKELSSRVLSALKAANIPATGVSRGLDHGVFAPFTVAFDPKTNPLNVPLVQVSLFDSDDADQHYRLGEAMQGLREQGVAVIVSGMAVHNLRDMWQAMQRPAQIWNV
;
A
#
# COMPACT_ATOMS: atom_id res chain seq x y z
N MET A 1 24.36 -2.65 7.41
CA MET A 1 23.07 -1.91 7.41
C MET A 1 22.09 -2.70 8.24
N THR A 2 21.25 -2.04 9.04
CA THR A 2 20.23 -2.71 9.84
C THR A 2 19.05 -3.10 8.97
N ARG A 3 18.59 -4.34 9.09
CA ARG A 3 17.36 -4.86 8.47
C ARG A 3 16.21 -3.87 8.65
N THR A 4 15.55 -3.46 7.57
CA THR A 4 14.39 -2.54 7.64
C THR A 4 13.19 -3.23 8.32
N PRO A 5 12.29 -2.49 8.98
CA PRO A 5 11.02 -3.01 9.46
C PRO A 5 10.02 -3.30 8.33
N VAL A 6 8.89 -3.91 8.68
CA VAL A 6 7.71 -4.10 7.82
C VAL A 6 6.59 -3.26 8.40
N TYR A 7 5.80 -2.63 7.53
CA TYR A 7 4.66 -1.82 7.95
C TYR A 7 3.37 -2.38 7.37
N PHE A 8 2.30 -2.34 8.16
CA PHE A 8 0.94 -2.48 7.68
C PHE A 8 0.23 -1.13 7.80
N LEU A 9 -0.29 -0.61 6.69
CA LEU A 9 -1.08 0.62 6.65
C LEU A 9 -2.53 0.27 6.36
N SER A 10 -3.44 0.67 7.25
CA SER A 10 -4.87 0.64 6.95
C SER A 10 -5.20 1.80 6.01
N HIS A 11 -5.58 1.54 4.76
CA HIS A 11 -5.73 2.61 3.77
C HIS A 11 -7.03 3.41 3.88
N GLY A 12 -8.12 2.82 4.39
CA GLY A 12 -9.41 3.52 4.45
C GLY A 12 -9.97 3.88 3.07
N GLY A 13 -11.03 4.70 3.05
CA GLY A 13 -11.46 5.34 1.80
C GLY A 13 -10.53 6.51 1.44
N PRO A 14 -10.67 7.09 0.23
CA PRO A 14 -9.91 8.28 -0.17
C PRO A 14 -10.10 9.48 0.77
N ASN A 15 -11.19 9.51 1.55
CA ASN A 15 -11.42 10.53 2.59
C ASN A 15 -10.32 10.59 3.64
N ILE A 16 -9.55 9.51 3.86
CA ILE A 16 -8.41 9.54 4.80
C ILE A 16 -7.41 10.65 4.48
N MET A 17 -7.33 11.11 3.22
CA MET A 17 -6.44 12.20 2.82
C MET A 17 -6.78 13.55 3.46
N GLU A 18 -8.02 13.71 3.94
CA GLU A 18 -8.55 14.96 4.48
C GLU A 18 -9.20 14.79 5.86
N ASP A 19 -9.12 13.60 6.45
CA ASP A 19 -9.73 13.27 7.74
C ASP A 19 -8.80 13.62 8.92
N TYR A 20 -8.49 14.91 9.07
CA TYR A 20 -7.46 15.43 9.99
C TYR A 20 -7.72 15.09 11.47
N ASP A 21 -8.98 14.89 11.85
CA ASP A 21 -9.38 14.60 13.22
C ASP A 21 -9.34 13.10 13.54
N HIS A 22 -9.37 12.23 12.51
CA HIS A 22 -9.36 10.79 12.73
C HIS A 22 -8.00 10.30 13.25
N PRO A 23 -7.95 9.43 14.29
CA PRO A 23 -6.69 8.95 14.87
C PRO A 23 -5.74 8.29 13.87
N ALA A 24 -6.30 7.60 12.87
CA ALA A 24 -5.50 6.99 11.80
C ALA A 24 -4.70 8.01 10.98
N TYR A 25 -5.23 9.22 10.76
CA TYR A 25 -4.53 10.28 10.04
C TYR A 25 -3.21 10.64 10.73
N LYS A 26 -3.29 10.95 12.02
CA LYS A 26 -2.11 11.26 12.85
C LYS A 26 -1.15 10.07 12.89
N LYS A 27 -1.67 8.84 12.97
CA LYS A 27 -0.83 7.65 13.01
C LYS A 27 -0.08 7.39 11.71
N LEU A 28 -0.73 7.61 10.56
CA LEU A 28 -0.08 7.55 9.24
C LEU A 28 1.06 8.56 9.14
N GLN A 29 0.86 9.80 9.62
CA GLN A 29 1.93 10.80 9.66
C GLN A 29 3.09 10.39 10.57
N GLU A 30 2.82 9.78 11.73
CA GLU A 30 3.88 9.26 12.62
C GLU A 30 4.70 8.16 11.95
N ILE A 31 4.04 7.16 11.35
CA ILE A 31 4.70 6.07 10.64
C ILE A 31 5.51 6.62 9.46
N GLY A 32 4.94 7.57 8.71
CA GLY A 32 5.62 8.24 7.63
C GLY A 32 6.91 8.93 8.07
N ARG A 33 6.87 9.69 9.18
CA ARG A 33 8.06 10.32 9.77
C ARG A 33 9.08 9.29 10.25
N GLU A 34 8.65 8.18 10.84
CA GLU A 34 9.55 7.10 11.23
C GLU A 34 10.29 6.53 10.01
N ILE A 35 9.57 6.25 8.93
CA ILE A 35 10.13 5.71 7.69
C ILE A 35 11.14 6.68 7.07
N THR A 36 10.78 7.96 6.92
CA THR A 36 11.63 8.95 6.23
C THR A 36 12.79 9.47 7.09
N GLN A 37 12.63 9.55 8.42
CA GLN A 37 13.60 10.21 9.30
C GLN A 37 14.45 9.24 10.13
N LYS A 38 13.93 8.05 10.46
CA LYS A 38 14.65 7.05 11.27
C LYS A 38 15.11 5.87 10.43
N VAL A 39 14.21 5.23 9.69
CA VAL A 39 14.54 4.04 8.90
C VAL A 39 15.36 4.38 7.66
N LYS A 40 14.96 5.45 6.93
CA LYS A 40 15.61 5.91 5.70
C LYS A 40 15.87 4.76 4.72
N PRO A 41 14.81 4.04 4.28
CA PRO A 41 14.98 2.95 3.34
C PRO A 41 15.55 3.48 2.02
N LYS A 42 16.19 2.62 1.24
CA LYS A 42 16.67 2.95 -0.12
C LYS A 42 15.57 2.90 -1.17
N ALA A 43 14.51 2.14 -0.88
CA ALA A 43 13.35 1.95 -1.73
C ALA A 43 12.19 1.35 -0.94
N VAL A 44 11.00 1.39 -1.51
CA VAL A 44 9.79 0.78 -0.94
C VAL A 44 9.24 -0.27 -1.90
N VAL A 45 8.88 -1.43 -1.35
CA VAL A 45 8.00 -2.40 -2.01
C VAL A 45 6.68 -2.39 -1.28
N VAL A 46 5.59 -2.16 -2.01
CA VAL A 46 4.25 -2.08 -1.44
C VAL A 46 3.32 -3.14 -2.03
N PHE A 47 2.62 -3.86 -1.16
CA PHE A 47 1.54 -4.77 -1.51
C PHE A 47 0.21 -4.05 -1.27
N SER A 48 -0.72 -4.07 -2.23
CA SER A 48 -2.04 -3.43 -2.08
C SER A 48 -3.15 -4.45 -2.17
N ALA A 49 -4.11 -4.38 -1.25
CA ALA A 49 -5.32 -5.20 -1.30
C ALA A 49 -6.21 -4.89 -2.52
N HIS A 50 -6.02 -3.75 -3.19
CA HIS A 50 -6.74 -3.38 -4.42
C HIS A 50 -6.15 -3.98 -5.70
N TRP A 51 -5.05 -4.70 -5.58
CA TRP A 51 -4.44 -5.38 -6.71
C TRP A 51 -4.23 -6.86 -6.43
N GLN A 52 -5.20 -7.66 -6.86
CA GLN A 52 -5.09 -9.11 -6.91
C GLN A 52 -4.85 -9.52 -8.36
N ALA A 53 -3.86 -10.40 -8.60
CA ALA A 53 -3.47 -10.81 -9.95
C ALA A 53 -4.22 -12.06 -10.42
N SER A 54 -3.80 -13.24 -9.96
CA SER A 54 -4.50 -14.49 -10.20
C SER A 54 -4.37 -15.41 -8.99
N PRO A 55 -5.11 -16.53 -8.92
CA PRO A 55 -4.99 -17.47 -7.82
C PRO A 55 -3.60 -18.12 -7.70
N THR A 56 -2.78 -18.12 -8.76
CA THR A 56 -1.50 -18.87 -8.80
C THR A 56 -0.30 -18.03 -9.20
N SER A 57 -0.48 -16.74 -9.50
CA SER A 57 0.62 -15.87 -9.93
C SER A 57 0.51 -14.45 -9.38
N ILE A 58 1.67 -13.81 -9.26
CA ILE A 58 1.85 -12.43 -8.83
C ILE A 58 2.19 -11.54 -10.02
N GLN A 59 1.77 -10.28 -9.98
CA GLN A 59 2.23 -9.25 -10.90
C GLN A 59 3.08 -8.22 -10.15
N VAL A 60 4.14 -7.76 -10.80
CA VAL A 60 5.06 -6.74 -10.29
C VAL A 60 5.02 -5.54 -11.23
N ASN A 61 4.81 -4.34 -10.68
CA ASN A 61 4.82 -3.13 -11.49
C ASN A 61 6.25 -2.79 -11.90
N THR A 62 6.54 -2.83 -13.20
CA THR A 62 7.86 -2.56 -13.78
C THR A 62 7.97 -1.16 -14.38
N ALA A 63 6.89 -0.39 -14.37
CA ALA A 63 6.88 0.96 -14.90
C ALA A 63 7.57 1.96 -13.96
N GLU A 64 8.29 2.93 -14.53
CA GLU A 64 8.97 3.98 -13.76
C GLU A 64 8.08 5.21 -13.54
N LEU A 65 7.23 5.53 -14.52
CA LEU A 65 6.27 6.64 -14.45
C LEU A 65 4.90 6.13 -14.91
N THR A 66 3.91 6.28 -14.05
CA THR A 66 2.52 5.87 -14.34
C THR A 66 1.54 6.80 -13.67
N ASP A 67 0.35 6.91 -14.27
CA ASP A 67 -0.77 7.61 -13.65
C ASP A 67 -1.27 6.88 -12.38
N LEU A 68 -2.07 7.57 -11.59
CA LEU A 68 -2.82 6.96 -10.49
C LEU A 68 -4.04 6.22 -11.03
N ILE A 69 -4.44 5.14 -10.34
CA ILE A 69 -5.70 4.42 -10.59
C ILE A 69 -6.71 4.85 -9.53
N TYR A 70 -7.78 5.52 -9.95
CA TYR A 70 -8.88 5.89 -9.06
C TYR A 70 -9.93 4.78 -9.02
N ASP A 71 -9.61 3.69 -8.32
CA ASP A 71 -10.43 2.49 -8.14
C ASP A 71 -11.39 2.58 -6.94
N TYR A 72 -11.98 3.75 -6.74
CA TYR A 72 -13.07 4.01 -5.80
C TYR A 72 -14.17 4.83 -6.47
N TYR A 73 -15.37 4.79 -5.89
CA TYR A 73 -16.56 5.44 -6.45
C TYR A 73 -17.41 6.07 -5.35
N GLY A 74 -18.28 7.02 -5.72
CA GLY A 74 -19.25 7.63 -4.79
C GLY A 74 -18.68 8.74 -3.90
N PHE A 75 -17.41 9.10 -4.07
CA PHE A 75 -16.79 10.24 -3.39
C PHE A 75 -16.93 11.55 -4.17
N PRO A 76 -16.79 12.72 -3.51
CA PRO A 76 -16.72 14.02 -4.19
C PRO A 76 -15.63 14.12 -5.27
N ASP A 77 -15.89 14.94 -6.31
CA ASP A 77 -15.03 15.09 -7.50
C ASP A 77 -13.56 15.44 -7.21
N HIS A 78 -13.30 16.17 -6.11
CA HIS A 78 -11.94 16.61 -5.81
C HIS A 78 -11.00 15.43 -5.49
N TYR A 79 -11.53 14.31 -4.98
CA TYR A 79 -10.73 13.11 -4.74
C TYR A 79 -10.20 12.49 -6.05
N TYR A 80 -10.85 12.68 -7.19
CA TYR A 80 -10.38 12.17 -8.49
C TYR A 80 -9.39 13.11 -9.19
N LYS A 81 -9.10 14.26 -8.58
CA LYS A 81 -8.15 15.26 -9.08
C LYS A 81 -6.83 15.25 -8.32
N VAL A 82 -6.75 14.49 -7.22
CA VAL A 82 -5.55 14.34 -6.39
C VAL A 82 -4.40 13.81 -7.24
N LYS A 83 -3.20 14.36 -7.04
CA LYS A 83 -1.97 13.85 -7.65
C LYS A 83 -1.01 13.47 -6.54
N TYR A 84 -0.28 12.37 -6.76
CA TYR A 84 0.74 11.90 -5.84
C TYR A 84 2.00 11.54 -6.63
N PRO A 85 3.15 12.17 -6.33
CA PRO A 85 4.39 11.89 -7.02
C PRO A 85 4.89 10.50 -6.64
N ASN A 86 5.09 9.65 -7.64
CA ASN A 86 5.66 8.32 -7.47
C ASN A 86 6.61 8.03 -8.63
N VAL A 87 7.71 7.35 -8.34
CA VAL A 87 8.68 6.90 -9.34
C VAL A 87 8.99 5.43 -9.06
N GLY A 88 8.74 4.59 -10.04
CA GLY A 88 9.09 3.17 -10.00
C GLY A 88 10.58 2.93 -10.17
N SER A 89 11.01 1.67 -10.07
CA SER A 89 12.40 1.28 -10.33
C SER A 89 12.45 -0.07 -11.05
N LYS A 90 13.07 -0.07 -12.25
CA LYS A 90 13.35 -1.30 -13.01
C LYS A 90 14.29 -2.23 -12.26
N GLU A 91 15.25 -1.66 -11.54
CA GLU A 91 16.18 -2.43 -10.71
C GLU A 91 15.44 -3.11 -9.55
N LEU A 92 14.60 -2.36 -8.82
CA LEU A 92 13.84 -2.90 -7.69
C LEU A 92 12.83 -3.96 -8.14
N SER A 93 12.08 -3.69 -9.21
CA SER A 93 11.11 -4.65 -9.75
C SER A 93 11.80 -5.93 -10.25
N SER A 94 12.99 -5.82 -10.85
CA SER A 94 13.81 -6.98 -11.22
C SER A 94 14.25 -7.80 -10.01
N ARG A 95 14.59 -7.15 -8.89
CA ARG A 95 14.93 -7.84 -7.63
C ARG A 95 13.72 -8.55 -7.03
N VAL A 96 12.54 -7.93 -7.06
CA VAL A 96 11.28 -8.54 -6.62
C VAL A 96 10.96 -9.78 -7.45
N LEU A 97 10.98 -9.67 -8.78
CA LEU A 97 10.75 -10.80 -9.68
C LEU A 97 11.77 -11.94 -9.46
N SER A 98 13.03 -11.60 -9.21
CA SER A 98 14.07 -12.59 -8.91
C SER A 98 13.82 -13.31 -7.58
N ALA A 99 13.37 -12.57 -6.55
CA ALA A 99 13.02 -13.14 -5.25
C ALA A 99 11.81 -14.09 -5.35
N LEU A 100 10.78 -13.71 -6.11
CA LEU A 100 9.61 -14.55 -6.38
C LEU A 100 10.02 -15.83 -7.13
N LYS A 101 10.86 -15.70 -8.17
CA LYS A 101 11.38 -16.83 -8.92
C LYS A 101 12.18 -17.80 -8.04
N ALA A 102 13.04 -17.29 -7.16
CA ALA A 102 13.82 -18.12 -6.23
C ALA A 102 12.94 -18.89 -5.24
N ALA A 103 11.77 -18.35 -4.89
CA ALA A 103 10.77 -18.99 -4.05
C ALA A 103 9.79 -19.91 -4.84
N ASN A 104 10.02 -20.12 -6.14
CA ASN A 104 9.11 -20.85 -7.04
C ASN A 104 7.69 -20.26 -7.10
N ILE A 105 7.55 -18.94 -6.94
CA ILE A 105 6.29 -18.23 -7.10
C ILE A 105 6.21 -17.70 -8.54
N PRO A 106 5.23 -18.13 -9.36
CA PRO A 106 5.02 -17.58 -10.69
C PRO A 106 4.75 -16.08 -10.63
N ALA A 107 5.51 -15.30 -11.39
CA ALA A 107 5.34 -13.86 -11.42
C ALA A 107 5.64 -13.25 -12.79
N THR A 108 4.95 -12.17 -13.13
CA THR A 108 5.18 -11.40 -14.36
C THR A 108 5.32 -9.91 -14.08
N GLY A 109 6.16 -9.25 -14.87
CA GLY A 109 6.25 -7.79 -14.88
C GLY A 109 5.12 -7.19 -15.72
N VAL A 110 4.47 -6.14 -15.21
CA VAL A 110 3.42 -5.39 -15.93
C VAL A 110 3.62 -3.88 -15.78
N SER A 111 3.02 -3.11 -16.68
CA SER A 111 2.91 -1.66 -16.55
C SER A 111 1.53 -1.31 -15.98
N ARG A 112 1.47 -0.73 -14.78
CA ARG A 112 0.21 -0.41 -14.09
C ARG A 112 0.34 0.90 -13.32
N GLY A 113 -0.74 1.66 -13.22
CA GLY A 113 -0.81 2.82 -12.32
C GLY A 113 -0.81 2.46 -10.83
N LEU A 114 -0.60 3.46 -9.98
CA LEU A 114 -0.62 3.30 -8.52
C LEU A 114 -2.07 3.42 -8.01
N ASP A 115 -2.61 2.39 -7.37
CA ASP A 115 -4.00 2.40 -6.87
C ASP A 115 -4.20 3.17 -5.56
N HIS A 116 -5.47 3.45 -5.23
CA HIS A 116 -5.81 4.25 -4.06
C HIS A 116 -5.43 3.61 -2.74
N GLY A 117 -5.41 2.28 -2.69
CA GLY A 117 -4.89 1.54 -1.55
C GLY A 117 -3.48 1.98 -1.21
N VAL A 118 -2.69 2.41 -2.19
CA VAL A 118 -1.36 2.98 -1.94
C VAL A 118 -1.39 4.50 -1.84
N PHE A 119 -1.86 5.23 -2.86
CA PHE A 119 -1.62 6.67 -2.90
C PHE A 119 -2.39 7.46 -1.83
N ALA A 120 -3.55 6.98 -1.37
CA ALA A 120 -4.34 7.68 -0.37
C ALA A 120 -3.64 7.73 0.99
N PRO A 121 -3.27 6.59 1.64
CA PRO A 121 -2.51 6.63 2.89
C PRO A 121 -1.10 7.19 2.68
N PHE A 122 -0.49 7.02 1.49
CA PHE A 122 0.84 7.57 1.21
C PHE A 122 0.83 9.10 1.12
N THR A 123 -0.25 9.73 0.66
CA THR A 123 -0.36 11.19 0.68
C THR A 123 -0.31 11.74 2.10
N VAL A 124 -0.86 10.99 3.08
CA VAL A 124 -0.84 11.37 4.50
C VAL A 124 0.50 11.03 5.16
N ALA A 125 1.01 9.82 4.94
CA ALA A 125 2.27 9.37 5.53
C ALA A 125 3.49 10.12 4.94
N PHE A 126 3.46 10.35 3.63
CA PHE A 126 4.55 10.92 2.84
C PHE A 126 4.11 12.17 2.10
N ASP A 127 3.59 13.15 2.83
CA ASP A 127 3.16 14.42 2.28
C ASP A 127 4.24 14.99 1.33
N PRO A 128 3.93 15.23 0.04
CA PRO A 128 4.94 15.60 -0.95
C PRO A 128 5.71 16.89 -0.65
N LYS A 129 5.16 17.76 0.21
CA LYS A 129 5.75 19.06 0.53
C LYS A 129 6.56 19.02 1.82
N THR A 130 6.05 18.30 2.84
CA THR A 130 6.57 18.38 4.21
C THR A 130 7.26 17.09 4.66
N ASN A 131 6.93 15.93 4.09
CA ASN A 131 7.56 14.64 4.41
C ASN A 131 7.65 13.72 3.18
N PRO A 132 8.27 14.14 2.07
CA PRO A 132 8.27 13.36 0.84
C PRO A 132 9.01 12.01 1.01
N LEU A 133 8.49 10.96 0.36
CA LEU A 133 9.10 9.63 0.40
C LEU A 133 10.52 9.61 -0.23
N ASN A 134 10.72 10.34 -1.33
CA ASN A 134 12.00 10.56 -2.01
C ASN A 134 12.82 9.30 -2.38
N VAL A 135 12.19 8.13 -2.41
CA VAL A 135 12.82 6.88 -2.84
C VAL A 135 11.91 6.13 -3.80
N PRO A 136 12.46 5.25 -4.67
CA PRO A 136 11.65 4.51 -5.61
C PRO A 136 10.63 3.59 -4.93
N LEU A 137 9.47 3.44 -5.55
CA LEU A 137 8.35 2.62 -5.07
C LEU A 137 7.99 1.58 -6.13
N VAL A 138 8.00 0.29 -5.78
CA VAL A 138 7.45 -0.77 -6.63
C VAL A 138 6.22 -1.35 -5.96
N GLN A 139 5.10 -1.31 -6.68
CA GLN A 139 3.89 -1.97 -6.28
C GLN A 139 3.89 -3.43 -6.74
N VAL A 140 3.39 -4.33 -5.89
CA VAL A 140 3.26 -5.77 -6.14
C VAL A 140 1.83 -6.20 -5.81
N SER A 141 1.27 -7.08 -6.64
CA SER A 141 -0.06 -7.64 -6.41
C SER A 141 -0.07 -8.64 -5.25
N LEU A 142 -1.27 -8.98 -4.80
CA LEU A 142 -1.56 -10.18 -4.04
C LEU A 142 -2.04 -11.31 -4.98
N PHE A 143 -2.11 -12.53 -4.45
CA PHE A 143 -2.89 -13.58 -5.08
C PHE A 143 -4.39 -13.25 -5.01
N ASP A 144 -5.12 -13.63 -6.04
CA ASP A 144 -6.58 -13.68 -6.03
C ASP A 144 -7.04 -15.00 -5.37
N SER A 145 -6.74 -15.13 -4.08
CA SER A 145 -6.89 -16.35 -3.31
C SER A 145 -6.92 -16.02 -1.82
N ASP A 146 -7.72 -16.75 -1.05
CA ASP A 146 -7.78 -16.64 0.42
C ASP A 146 -6.81 -17.62 1.14
N ASP A 147 -5.95 -18.32 0.39
CA ASP A 147 -4.96 -19.25 0.94
C ASP A 147 -3.89 -18.48 1.74
N ALA A 148 -4.02 -18.52 3.07
CA ALA A 148 -3.09 -17.84 3.98
C ALA A 148 -1.66 -18.36 3.88
N ASP A 149 -1.45 -19.66 3.64
CA ASP A 149 -0.10 -20.25 3.50
C ASP A 149 0.55 -19.78 2.20
N GLN A 150 -0.24 -19.54 1.16
CA GLN A 150 0.22 -18.93 -0.09
C GLN A 150 0.73 -17.49 0.13
N HIS A 151 -0.03 -16.66 0.85
CA HIS A 151 0.39 -15.30 1.19
C HIS A 151 1.54 -15.26 2.19
N TYR A 152 1.61 -16.22 3.11
CA TYR A 152 2.74 -16.35 4.03
C TYR A 152 4.05 -16.61 3.27
N ARG A 153 4.05 -17.58 2.34
CA ARG A 153 5.20 -17.88 1.47
C ARG A 153 5.60 -16.68 0.60
N LEU A 154 4.63 -15.89 0.14
CA LEU A 154 4.91 -14.62 -0.54
C LEU A 154 5.69 -13.65 0.36
N GLY A 155 5.29 -13.52 1.63
CA GLY A 155 6.01 -12.72 2.63
C GLY A 155 7.43 -13.23 2.88
N GLU A 156 7.62 -14.54 3.01
CA GLU A 156 8.95 -15.16 3.16
C GLU A 156 9.86 -14.86 1.97
N ALA A 157 9.34 -14.95 0.73
CA ALA A 157 10.10 -14.64 -0.47
C ALA A 157 10.65 -13.20 -0.46
N MET A 158 9.96 -12.25 0.18
CA MET A 158 10.36 -10.84 0.24
C MET A 158 11.35 -10.53 1.37
N GLN A 159 11.60 -11.46 2.29
CA GLN A 159 12.42 -11.22 3.48
C GLN A 159 13.81 -10.64 3.14
N GLY A 160 14.46 -11.17 2.10
CA GLY A 160 15.80 -10.77 1.69
C GLY A 160 15.92 -9.33 1.20
N LEU A 161 14.82 -8.70 0.77
CA LEU A 161 14.82 -7.29 0.36
C LEU A 161 15.07 -6.35 1.55
N ARG A 162 14.63 -6.75 2.74
CA ARG A 162 14.79 -5.94 3.96
C ARG A 162 16.26 -5.76 4.37
N GLU A 163 17.07 -6.79 4.13
CA GLU A 163 18.52 -6.73 4.36
C GLU A 163 19.23 -5.80 3.37
N GLN A 164 18.60 -5.52 2.23
CA GLN A 164 19.10 -4.61 1.19
C GLN A 164 18.67 -3.15 1.43
N GLY A 165 17.98 -2.87 2.54
CA GLY A 165 17.49 -1.53 2.86
C GLY A 165 16.13 -1.20 2.22
N VAL A 166 15.37 -2.19 1.75
CA VAL A 166 14.03 -1.98 1.17
C VAL A 166 12.99 -2.05 2.29
N ALA A 167 12.18 -1.01 2.47
CA ALA A 167 11.02 -1.10 3.36
C ALA A 167 9.89 -1.86 2.65
N VAL A 168 9.32 -2.85 3.33
CA VAL A 168 8.12 -3.57 2.85
C VAL A 168 6.91 -2.96 3.53
N ILE A 169 5.95 -2.50 2.74
CA ILE A 169 4.69 -1.93 3.21
C ILE A 169 3.55 -2.79 2.67
N VAL A 170 2.62 -3.15 3.53
CA VAL A 170 1.38 -3.81 3.15
C VAL A 170 0.25 -2.82 3.39
N SER A 171 -0.52 -2.54 2.35
CA SER A 171 -1.68 -1.66 2.43
C SER A 171 -2.96 -2.47 2.27
N GLY A 172 -3.84 -2.36 3.27
CA GLY A 172 -5.08 -3.13 3.32
C GLY A 172 -6.03 -2.58 4.36
N MET A 173 -6.89 -3.45 4.89
CA MET A 173 -7.73 -3.16 6.04
C MET A 173 -7.98 -4.46 6.81
N ALA A 174 -7.75 -4.46 8.12
CA ALA A 174 -7.90 -5.67 8.93
C ALA A 174 -9.37 -6.14 9.03
N VAL A 175 -10.32 -5.21 8.89
CA VAL A 175 -11.76 -5.50 8.81
C VAL A 175 -12.31 -4.75 7.61
N HIS A 176 -12.74 -5.47 6.58
CA HIS A 176 -13.22 -4.88 5.33
C HIS A 176 -14.66 -5.32 4.99
N ASN A 177 -15.61 -4.89 5.83
CA ASN A 177 -17.04 -5.15 5.63
C ASN A 177 -17.80 -3.83 5.42
N LEU A 178 -17.63 -3.24 4.24
CA LEU A 178 -18.23 -1.97 3.87
C LEU A 178 -19.77 -2.01 3.91
N ARG A 179 -20.36 -3.19 3.67
CA ARG A 179 -21.81 -3.40 3.76
C ARG A 179 -22.31 -3.14 5.18
N ASP A 180 -21.70 -3.76 6.18
CA ASP A 180 -22.12 -3.60 7.57
C ASP A 180 -21.75 -2.22 8.11
N MET A 181 -20.62 -1.65 7.67
CA MET A 181 -20.24 -0.27 7.99
C MET A 181 -21.28 0.73 7.48
N TRP A 182 -21.70 0.62 6.21
CA TRP A 182 -22.73 1.51 5.65
C TRP A 182 -24.09 1.30 6.32
N GLN A 183 -24.45 0.07 6.69
CA GLN A 183 -25.66 -0.19 7.48
C GLN A 183 -25.58 0.44 8.88
N ALA A 184 -24.42 0.41 9.53
CA ALA A 184 -24.21 1.04 10.83
C ALA A 184 -24.27 2.57 10.75
N MET A 185 -23.67 3.17 9.71
CA MET A 185 -23.70 4.63 9.48
C MET A 185 -25.10 5.17 9.14
N GLN A 186 -25.99 4.33 8.59
CA GLN A 186 -27.39 4.68 8.33
C GLN A 186 -28.30 4.57 9.56
N ARG A 187 -27.80 4.02 10.68
CA ARG A 187 -28.58 3.99 11.93
C ARG A 187 -28.38 5.32 12.67
N PRO A 188 -29.44 6.07 13.01
CA PRO A 188 -29.30 7.23 13.88
C PRO A 188 -28.65 6.80 15.19
N ALA A 189 -27.77 7.64 15.73
CA ALA A 189 -27.08 7.37 16.99
C ALA A 189 -28.10 7.00 18.06
N GLN A 190 -28.09 5.74 18.51
CA GLN A 190 -28.82 5.36 19.71
C GLN A 190 -28.10 6.01 20.89
N ILE A 191 -28.66 7.13 21.34
CA ILE A 191 -28.31 7.72 22.63
C ILE A 191 -28.75 6.70 23.67
N TRP A 192 -27.80 5.93 24.20
CA TRP A 192 -28.04 5.12 25.38
C TRP A 192 -28.10 6.09 26.56
N ASN A 193 -29.32 6.47 26.95
CA ASN A 193 -29.55 7.12 28.24
C ASN A 193 -29.29 6.07 29.32
N VAL A 194 -28.22 6.25 30.08
CA VAL A 194 -27.99 5.59 31.37
C VAL A 194 -28.26 6.60 32.47
#